data_AF-B4GTB4-F1
#
_entry.id   AF-B4GTB4-F1
#
_cell.length_a   1.000
_cell.length_b   1.000
_cell.length_c   1.000
_cell.angle_alpha   90.00
_cell.angle_beta   90.00
_cell.angle_gamma   90.00
#
_symmetry.space_group_name_H-M   'P 1'
#
loop_
_entity.id
_entity.type
_entity.pdbx_description
1 polymer ?
#
loop_
_entity_poly.entity_id
_entity_poly.type
_entity_poly.pdbx_seq_one_letter_code
_entity_poly.pdbx_strand_id
1 'polypeptide(L)'
;MVVKKPRPKKKPVTKKVAPAPLAVKKPVVKKVVNQLFEKRPKNFGIGQNVQPKRDLSRFVRWPKYIRVQRQKAVLQKRLKVPPPIHQFSQSLDKTTAVKLFKLLEKYRPESPLAKKQRLKKIAEAKAKGKEVEPKKKPSYLSAGTNTVTKLIEQKKAQLVVIAHDVDPLELVLFLPALCRKMGVPYCIVKGKARLGRLVRRKTCTTLALTSVDNNDKANFSKVLEAVKTNFNERHEEIRRHWGGGILGSKSLARIAKLERAKARELAQKQG
;
A
#
# COMPACT_ATOMS: atom_id res chain seq x y z
N MET A 1 -1.47 -50.29 0.11
CA MET A 1 -2.57 -50.54 1.07
C MET A 1 -3.89 -50.50 0.32
N VAL A 2 -4.55 -51.66 0.20
CA VAL A 2 -5.78 -51.87 -0.55
C VAL A 2 -6.97 -51.36 0.26
N VAL A 3 -7.76 -50.43 -0.30
CA VAL A 3 -8.96 -49.90 0.35
C VAL A 3 -10.08 -50.94 0.25
N LYS A 4 -10.34 -51.66 1.35
CA LYS A 4 -11.50 -52.55 1.52
C LYS A 4 -12.80 -51.75 1.43
N LYS A 5 -13.72 -52.14 0.55
CA LYS A 5 -15.11 -51.63 0.52
C LYS A 5 -15.83 -52.02 1.83
N PRO A 6 -16.62 -51.11 2.45
CA PRO A 6 -17.37 -51.44 3.65
C PRO A 6 -18.58 -52.32 3.33
N ARG A 7 -18.73 -53.43 4.07
CA ARG A 7 -19.93 -54.30 4.06
C ARG A 7 -21.09 -53.62 4.81
N PRO A 8 -22.35 -53.82 4.38
CA PRO A 8 -23.49 -53.23 5.06
C PRO A 8 -23.77 -53.93 6.40
N LYS A 9 -23.90 -53.15 7.48
CA LYS A 9 -24.32 -53.62 8.81
C LYS A 9 -25.82 -53.95 8.79
N LYS A 10 -26.20 -55.17 9.18
CA LYS A 10 -27.60 -55.54 9.46
C LYS A 10 -28.10 -54.71 10.66
N LYS A 11 -29.23 -54.01 10.48
CA LYS A 11 -29.91 -53.27 11.56
C LYS A 11 -30.75 -54.23 12.41
N PRO A 12 -30.85 -54.00 13.74
CA PRO A 12 -31.63 -54.84 14.63
C PRO A 12 -33.13 -54.67 14.37
N VAL A 13 -33.87 -55.78 14.41
CA VAL A 13 -35.34 -55.77 14.24
C VAL A 13 -35.96 -55.26 15.53
N THR A 14 -36.32 -53.98 15.57
CA THR A 14 -37.20 -53.45 16.62
C THR A 14 -38.66 -53.71 16.24
N LYS A 15 -39.39 -54.37 17.15
CA LYS A 15 -40.84 -54.61 17.04
C LYS A 15 -41.55 -53.27 16.84
N LYS A 16 -42.33 -53.14 15.76
CA LYS A 16 -43.16 -51.97 15.48
C LYS A 16 -44.27 -51.87 16.52
N VAL A 17 -44.15 -50.92 17.44
CA VAL A 17 -45.29 -50.45 18.24
C VAL A 17 -46.26 -49.75 17.29
N ALA A 18 -47.56 -50.07 17.40
CA ALA A 18 -48.59 -49.49 16.56
C ALA A 18 -48.63 -47.95 16.72
N PRO A 19 -48.78 -47.18 15.64
CA PRO A 19 -48.84 -45.73 15.72
C PRO A 19 -50.11 -45.29 16.46
N ALA A 20 -49.98 -44.29 17.33
CA ALA A 20 -51.10 -43.71 18.07
C ALA A 20 -52.19 -43.20 17.10
N PRO A 21 -53.48 -43.44 17.38
CA PRO A 21 -54.57 -43.28 16.41
C PRO A 21 -54.90 -41.82 16.03
N LEU A 22 -54.16 -40.82 16.53
CA LEU A 22 -54.44 -39.40 16.33
C LEU A 22 -53.20 -38.55 15.99
N ALA A 23 -52.19 -39.13 15.33
CA ALA A 23 -51.14 -38.32 14.71
C ALA A 23 -51.66 -37.67 13.42
N VAL A 24 -52.23 -36.46 13.56
CA VAL A 24 -52.66 -35.61 12.43
C VAL A 24 -51.46 -35.41 11.49
N LYS A 25 -51.49 -36.05 10.32
CA LYS A 25 -50.54 -35.77 9.24
C LYS A 25 -50.72 -34.30 8.86
N LYS A 26 -49.73 -33.45 9.17
CA LYS A 26 -49.69 -32.09 8.62
C LYS A 26 -49.89 -32.19 7.11
N PRO A 27 -50.94 -31.60 6.53
CA PRO A 27 -51.18 -31.70 5.11
C PRO A 27 -49.96 -31.12 4.39
N VAL A 28 -49.31 -31.96 3.59
CA VAL A 28 -48.24 -31.51 2.70
C VAL A 28 -48.90 -30.59 1.69
N VAL A 29 -48.73 -29.29 1.87
CA VAL A 29 -49.23 -28.27 0.95
C VAL A 29 -48.55 -28.52 -0.39
N LYS A 30 -49.28 -29.15 -1.33
CA LYS A 30 -48.84 -29.29 -2.71
C LYS A 30 -48.68 -27.87 -3.24
N LYS A 31 -47.44 -27.45 -3.54
CA LYS A 31 -47.20 -26.15 -4.21
C LYS A 31 -48.02 -26.16 -5.48
N VAL A 32 -48.92 -25.18 -5.63
CA VAL A 32 -49.72 -25.01 -6.84
C VAL A 32 -48.74 -24.75 -7.99
N VAL A 33 -48.53 -25.77 -8.84
CA VAL A 33 -47.70 -25.64 -10.04
C VAL A 33 -48.62 -25.16 -11.15
N ASN A 34 -48.50 -23.89 -11.51
CA ASN A 34 -49.22 -23.34 -12.64
C ASN A 34 -48.68 -23.98 -13.93
N GLN A 35 -49.55 -24.69 -14.66
CA GLN A 35 -49.22 -25.42 -15.88
C GLN A 35 -48.73 -24.49 -17.00
N LEU A 36 -48.98 -23.17 -16.90
CA LEU A 36 -48.51 -22.16 -17.84
C LEU A 36 -47.01 -21.81 -17.67
N PHE A 37 -46.37 -22.17 -16.56
CA PHE A 37 -44.94 -21.87 -16.34
C PHE A 37 -44.03 -23.01 -16.76
N GLU A 38 -43.39 -22.85 -17.91
CA GLU A 38 -42.40 -23.79 -18.43
C GLU A 38 -40.96 -23.31 -18.17
N LYS A 39 -40.07 -24.25 -17.84
CA LYS A 39 -38.62 -23.96 -17.82
C LYS A 39 -38.13 -23.86 -19.27
N ARG A 40 -37.73 -22.67 -19.69
CA ARG A 40 -37.14 -22.42 -21.02
C ARG A 40 -35.66 -22.01 -20.89
N PRO A 41 -34.76 -22.94 -20.51
CA PRO A 41 -33.34 -22.63 -20.39
C PRO A 41 -32.76 -22.28 -21.76
N LYS A 42 -31.93 -21.24 -21.82
CA LYS A 42 -31.21 -20.83 -23.02
C LYS A 42 -29.81 -21.44 -23.00
N ASN A 43 -29.35 -21.93 -24.14
CA ASN A 43 -27.98 -22.40 -24.33
C ASN A 43 -27.14 -21.24 -24.90
N PHE A 44 -26.13 -20.81 -24.15
CA PHE A 44 -25.23 -19.71 -24.55
C PHE A 44 -23.90 -20.20 -25.12
N GLY A 45 -23.86 -21.43 -25.63
CA GLY A 45 -22.77 -21.97 -26.42
C GLY A 45 -22.55 -21.20 -27.71
N ILE A 46 -21.43 -21.47 -28.39
CA ILE A 46 -21.08 -20.82 -29.65
C ILE A 46 -22.13 -21.19 -30.70
N GLY A 47 -22.68 -20.18 -31.40
CA GLY A 47 -23.69 -20.38 -32.45
C GLY A 47 -25.12 -20.69 -31.97
N GLN A 48 -25.37 -20.64 -30.65
CA GLN A 48 -26.69 -20.91 -30.07
C GLN A 48 -27.44 -19.61 -29.77
N ASN A 49 -27.96 -19.41 -28.56
CA ASN A 49 -28.67 -18.18 -28.20
C ASN A 49 -27.70 -16.99 -28.02
N VAL A 50 -28.23 -15.76 -28.19
CA VAL A 50 -27.50 -14.51 -27.92
C VAL A 50 -26.89 -14.52 -26.53
N GLN A 51 -25.59 -14.20 -26.45
CA GLN A 51 -24.87 -14.22 -25.18
C GLN A 51 -25.46 -13.21 -24.19
N PRO A 52 -25.48 -13.55 -22.88
CA PRO A 52 -25.91 -12.61 -21.86
C PRO A 52 -24.89 -11.48 -21.74
N LYS A 53 -25.31 -10.36 -21.13
CA LYS A 53 -24.40 -9.28 -20.74
C LYS A 53 -23.36 -9.84 -19.76
N ARG A 54 -22.08 -9.60 -20.03
CA ARG A 54 -20.94 -10.03 -19.19
C ARG A 54 -20.12 -8.80 -18.80
N ASP A 55 -19.27 -8.96 -17.79
CA ASP A 55 -18.29 -7.91 -17.48
C ASP A 55 -17.26 -7.81 -18.63
N LEU A 56 -17.33 -6.71 -19.38
CA LEU A 56 -16.43 -6.41 -20.48
C LEU A 56 -15.29 -5.47 -20.07
N SER A 57 -15.14 -5.11 -18.78
CA SER A 57 -14.16 -4.13 -18.26
C SER A 57 -12.73 -4.34 -18.78
N ARG A 58 -12.31 -5.60 -18.97
CA ARG A 58 -10.99 -5.96 -19.52
C ARG A 58 -10.84 -5.69 -21.01
N PHE A 59 -11.93 -5.73 -21.77
CA PHE A 59 -11.98 -5.60 -23.24
C PHE A 59 -12.48 -4.23 -23.70
N VAL A 60 -12.86 -3.34 -22.78
CA VAL A 60 -13.26 -1.96 -23.08
C VAL A 60 -12.14 -1.23 -23.83
N ARG A 61 -12.52 -0.48 -24.86
CA ARG A 61 -11.65 0.52 -25.49
C ARG A 61 -11.48 1.71 -24.54
N TRP A 62 -10.46 1.65 -23.69
CA TRP A 62 -10.21 2.69 -22.69
C TRP A 62 -9.88 4.06 -23.30
N PRO A 63 -10.36 5.17 -22.71
CA PRO A 63 -9.94 6.53 -23.05
C PRO A 63 -8.42 6.70 -23.12
N LYS A 64 -7.93 7.60 -23.99
CA LYS A 64 -6.50 7.79 -24.26
C LYS A 64 -5.68 8.03 -22.98
N TYR A 65 -6.13 8.89 -22.07
CA TYR A 65 -5.39 9.20 -20.84
C TYR A 65 -5.18 7.97 -19.93
N ILE A 66 -6.17 7.09 -19.82
CA ILE A 66 -6.06 5.84 -19.05
C ILE A 66 -5.05 4.91 -19.71
N ARG A 67 -5.08 4.79 -21.04
CA ARG A 67 -4.13 3.97 -21.79
C ARG A 67 -2.69 4.45 -21.60
N VAL A 68 -2.45 5.76 -21.74
CA VAL A 68 -1.12 6.36 -21.55
C VAL A 68 -0.59 6.14 -20.14
N GLN A 69 -1.41 6.37 -19.10
CA GLN A 69 -1.00 6.14 -17.70
C GLN A 69 -0.67 4.66 -17.42
N ARG A 70 -1.49 3.73 -17.93
CA ARG A 70 -1.24 2.28 -17.79
C ARG A 70 0.01 1.86 -18.56
N GLN A 71 0.21 2.35 -19.77
CA GLN A 71 1.40 2.08 -20.59
C GLN A 71 2.67 2.60 -19.92
N LYS A 72 2.66 3.83 -19.36
CA LYS A 72 3.76 4.39 -18.58
C LYS A 72 4.15 3.47 -17.41
N ALA A 73 3.17 3.00 -16.63
CA ALA A 73 3.42 2.11 -15.50
C ALA A 73 3.92 0.72 -15.94
N VAL A 74 3.44 0.19 -17.07
CA VAL A 74 3.95 -1.07 -17.63
C VAL A 74 5.38 -0.91 -18.14
N LEU A 75 5.67 0.18 -18.84
CA LEU A 75 7.00 0.47 -19.39
C LEU A 75 8.05 0.54 -18.27
N GLN A 76 7.75 1.25 -17.19
CA GLN A 76 8.65 1.35 -16.02
C GLN A 76 8.95 -0.02 -15.37
N LYS A 77 8.02 -0.98 -15.42
CA LYS A 77 8.25 -2.34 -14.91
C LYS A 77 9.07 -3.22 -15.87
N ARG A 78 8.98 -2.95 -17.17
CA ARG A 78 9.61 -3.75 -18.23
C ARG A 78 11.06 -3.34 -18.48
N LEU A 79 11.31 -2.03 -18.49
CA LEU A 79 12.66 -1.51 -18.65
C LEU A 79 13.51 -1.83 -17.41
N LYS A 80 14.82 -1.95 -17.61
CA LYS A 80 15.78 -1.99 -16.50
C LYS A 80 15.87 -0.59 -15.91
N VAL A 81 15.52 -0.45 -14.64
CA VAL A 81 15.48 0.83 -13.94
C VAL A 81 16.79 1.03 -13.18
N PRO A 82 17.51 2.14 -13.40
CA PRO A 82 18.74 2.43 -12.68
C PRO A 82 18.54 2.44 -11.15
N PRO A 83 19.51 1.96 -10.36
CA PRO A 83 19.40 1.89 -8.90
C PRO A 83 19.00 3.21 -8.20
N PRO A 84 19.55 4.40 -8.59
CA PRO A 84 19.14 5.67 -7.98
C PRO A 84 17.67 6.03 -8.17
N ILE A 85 17.01 5.48 -9.19
CA ILE A 85 15.57 5.65 -9.42
C ILE A 85 14.80 4.53 -8.71
N HIS A 86 15.32 3.30 -8.77
CA HIS A 86 14.65 2.14 -8.20
C HIS A 86 14.55 2.21 -6.66
N GLN A 87 15.47 2.88 -5.97
CA GLN A 87 15.38 3.06 -4.51
C GLN A 87 14.03 3.67 -4.05
N PHE A 88 13.37 4.50 -4.87
CA PHE A 88 12.06 5.05 -4.54
C PHE A 88 10.92 4.03 -4.62
N SER A 89 11.13 2.88 -5.26
CA SER A 89 10.19 1.75 -5.21
C SER A 89 10.26 1.01 -3.86
N GLN A 90 11.37 1.14 -3.14
CA GLN A 90 11.61 0.51 -1.84
C GLN A 90 11.23 1.50 -0.73
N SER A 91 9.97 1.48 -0.33
CA SER A 91 9.45 2.35 0.74
C SER A 91 9.44 1.65 2.09
N LEU A 92 9.45 2.44 3.16
CA LEU A 92 9.26 2.01 4.54
C LEU A 92 7.99 1.15 4.68
N ASP A 93 8.09 0.10 5.49
CA ASP A 93 6.98 -0.83 5.72
C ASP A 93 5.80 -0.14 6.42
N LYS A 94 4.61 -0.75 6.31
CA LYS A 94 3.37 -0.13 6.79
C LYS A 94 3.38 0.10 8.30
N THR A 95 3.99 -0.80 9.09
CA THR A 95 3.91 -0.73 10.54
C THR A 95 4.81 0.39 11.08
N THR A 96 6.05 0.47 10.59
CA THR A 96 6.98 1.55 10.92
C THR A 96 6.48 2.90 10.40
N ALA A 97 5.90 2.94 9.19
CA ALA A 97 5.30 4.16 8.67
C ALA A 97 4.16 4.69 9.55
N VAL A 98 3.28 3.83 10.09
CA VAL A 98 2.22 4.27 11.00
C VAL A 98 2.79 4.88 12.28
N LYS A 99 3.82 4.27 12.88
CA LYS A 99 4.51 4.81 14.07
C LYS A 99 5.13 6.17 13.77
N LEU A 100 5.83 6.29 12.62
CA LEU A 100 6.40 7.54 12.15
C LEU A 100 5.33 8.62 12.00
N PHE A 101 4.24 8.37 11.27
CA PHE A 101 3.18 9.36 11.05
C PHE A 101 2.49 9.81 12.34
N LYS A 102 2.28 8.90 13.31
CA LYS A 102 1.73 9.27 14.63
C LYS A 102 2.64 10.24 15.39
N LEU A 103 3.95 10.05 15.29
CA LEU A 103 4.93 10.98 15.86
C LEU A 103 4.91 12.33 15.13
N LEU A 104 4.97 12.31 13.79
CA LEU A 104 4.96 13.51 12.96
C LEU A 104 3.70 14.37 13.17
N GLU A 105 2.56 13.75 13.46
CA GLU A 105 1.30 14.46 13.69
C GLU A 105 1.34 15.41 14.90
N LYS A 106 2.18 15.13 15.90
CA LYS A 106 2.39 16.04 17.05
C LYS A 106 3.16 17.30 16.67
N TYR A 107 4.08 17.20 15.71
CA TYR A 107 4.98 18.28 15.29
C TYR A 107 4.44 19.11 14.12
N ARG A 108 3.13 19.06 13.85
CA ARG A 108 2.54 19.77 12.70
C ARG A 108 2.73 21.28 12.81
N PRO A 109 3.08 21.96 11.70
CA PRO A 109 3.21 23.41 11.71
C PRO A 109 1.86 24.10 11.94
N GLU A 110 1.97 25.36 12.38
CA GLU A 110 0.84 26.23 12.72
C GLU A 110 -0.13 26.39 11.53
N SER A 111 -1.43 26.40 11.80
CA SER A 111 -2.44 26.71 10.79
C SER A 111 -2.52 28.22 10.54
N PRO A 112 -3.01 28.68 9.37
CA PRO A 112 -3.24 30.11 9.15
C PRO A 112 -4.14 30.76 10.21
N LEU A 113 -5.17 30.04 10.67
CA LEU A 113 -6.07 30.50 11.74
C LEU A 113 -5.35 30.60 13.10
N ALA A 114 -4.56 29.59 13.47
CA ALA A 114 -3.77 29.61 14.70
C ALA A 114 -2.74 30.75 14.67
N LYS A 115 -2.10 30.97 13.52
CA LYS A 115 -1.17 32.10 13.32
C LYS A 115 -1.87 33.44 13.49
N LYS A 116 -3.06 33.63 12.91
CA LYS A 116 -3.87 34.84 13.09
C LYS A 116 -4.20 35.08 14.55
N GLN A 117 -4.65 34.05 15.27
CA GLN A 117 -4.96 34.15 16.70
C GLN A 117 -3.71 34.46 17.54
N ARG A 118 -2.57 33.82 17.24
CA ARG A 118 -1.30 34.07 17.91
C ARG A 118 -0.84 35.51 17.72
N LEU A 119 -0.86 36.01 16.49
CA LEU A 119 -0.49 37.39 16.18
C LEU A 119 -1.44 38.40 16.84
N LYS A 120 -2.75 38.13 16.84
CA LYS A 120 -3.73 38.97 17.53
C LYS A 120 -3.44 39.07 19.03
N LYS A 121 -3.20 37.93 19.70
CA LYS A 121 -2.85 37.90 21.13
C LYS A 121 -1.56 38.65 21.44
N ILE A 122 -0.54 38.51 20.59
CA ILE A 122 0.73 39.23 20.75
C ILE A 122 0.51 40.74 20.57
N ALA A 123 -0.26 41.15 19.56
CA ALA A 123 -0.57 42.55 19.31
C ALA A 123 -1.37 43.17 20.47
N GLU A 124 -2.39 42.48 20.97
CA GLU A 124 -3.18 42.91 22.14
C GLU A 124 -2.33 43.01 23.41
N ALA A 125 -1.42 42.06 23.66
CA ALA A 125 -0.51 42.11 24.81
C ALA A 125 0.46 43.28 24.72
N LYS A 126 1.04 43.52 23.54
CA LYS A 126 1.96 44.63 23.28
C LYS A 126 1.26 45.99 23.39
N ALA A 127 0.02 46.10 22.90
CA ALA A 127 -0.79 47.32 23.02
C ALA A 127 -1.12 47.66 24.49
N LYS A 128 -1.23 46.64 25.36
CA LYS A 128 -1.42 46.81 26.81
C LYS A 128 -0.11 47.06 27.59
N GLY A 129 0.99 47.36 26.91
CA GLY A 129 2.28 47.67 27.53
C GLY A 129 2.98 46.48 28.18
N LYS A 130 2.52 45.24 27.97
CA LYS A 130 3.23 44.05 28.46
C LYS A 130 4.41 43.75 27.53
N GLU A 131 5.62 43.65 28.09
CA GLU A 131 6.77 43.18 27.33
C GLU A 131 6.53 41.78 26.77
N VAL A 132 6.84 41.60 25.49
CA VAL A 132 6.69 40.31 24.82
C VAL A 132 7.94 39.49 25.13
N GLU A 133 7.88 38.68 26.19
CA GLU A 133 8.96 37.74 26.49
C GLU A 133 9.27 36.86 25.25
N PRO A 134 10.55 36.58 24.97
CA PRO A 134 10.94 35.73 23.86
C PRO A 134 10.44 34.30 24.10
N LYS A 135 9.28 33.97 23.53
CA LYS A 135 8.68 32.65 23.66
C LYS A 135 9.62 31.58 23.09
N LYS A 136 9.82 30.49 23.85
CA LYS A 136 10.53 29.29 23.39
C LYS A 136 10.01 28.87 22.02
N LYS A 137 10.92 28.78 21.04
CA LYS A 137 10.58 28.39 19.67
C LYS A 137 9.94 26.99 19.67
N PRO A 138 8.70 26.83 19.18
CA PRO A 138 8.06 25.52 19.13
C PRO A 138 8.80 24.62 18.14
N SER A 139 8.88 23.33 18.45
CA SER A 139 9.38 22.33 17.50
C SER A 139 8.29 22.05 16.45
N TYR A 140 8.64 22.14 15.18
CA TYR A 140 7.72 21.86 14.08
C TYR A 140 8.43 21.15 12.93
N LEU A 141 7.64 20.48 12.08
CA LEU A 141 8.13 19.84 10.86
C LEU A 141 8.60 20.89 9.85
N SER A 142 9.86 20.81 9.46
CA SER A 142 10.38 21.58 8.33
C SER A 142 9.99 20.88 7.03
N ALA A 143 9.43 21.63 6.08
CA ALA A 143 8.83 21.07 4.88
C ALA A 143 9.34 21.77 3.62
N GLY A 144 9.48 20.99 2.54
CA GLY A 144 9.88 21.50 1.22
C GLY A 144 11.37 21.28 0.93
N THR A 145 11.65 20.94 -0.33
CA THR A 145 12.97 20.46 -0.76
C THR A 145 14.08 21.44 -0.39
N ASN A 146 13.98 22.73 -0.74
CA ASN A 146 15.04 23.71 -0.50
C ASN A 146 15.37 23.94 0.98
N THR A 147 14.34 23.92 1.84
CA THR A 147 14.56 24.07 3.29
C THR A 147 15.17 22.80 3.86
N VAL A 148 14.70 21.63 3.43
CA VAL A 148 15.20 20.34 3.89
C VAL A 148 16.65 20.12 3.44
N THR A 149 17.02 20.46 2.21
CA THR A 149 18.41 20.35 1.73
C THR A 149 19.37 21.17 2.58
N LYS A 150 19.04 22.45 2.83
CA LYS A 150 19.82 23.32 3.71
C LYS A 150 19.97 22.73 5.12
N LEU A 151 18.91 22.14 5.68
CA LEU A 151 18.96 21.53 7.02
C LEU A 151 19.84 20.27 7.06
N ILE A 152 19.89 19.50 5.98
CA ILE A 152 20.77 18.33 5.89
C ILE A 152 22.23 18.76 5.75
N GLU A 153 22.52 19.74 4.90
CA GLU A 153 23.87 20.32 4.73
C GLU A 153 24.39 20.93 6.05
N GLN A 154 23.52 21.57 6.81
CA GLN A 154 23.86 22.10 8.14
C GLN A 154 23.91 21.03 9.24
N LYS A 155 23.65 19.75 8.92
CA LYS A 155 23.51 18.64 9.89
C LYS A 155 22.54 18.93 11.04
N LYS A 156 21.53 19.76 10.79
CA LYS A 156 20.47 20.10 11.77
C LYS A 156 19.28 19.16 11.70
N ALA A 157 19.10 18.46 10.57
CA ALA A 157 18.05 17.46 10.43
C ALA A 157 18.44 16.19 11.19
N GLN A 158 17.57 15.73 12.09
CA GLN A 158 17.70 14.46 12.81
C GLN A 158 17.12 13.29 11.99
N LEU A 159 16.07 13.55 11.22
CA LEU A 159 15.43 12.57 10.35
C LEU A 159 14.86 13.28 9.11
N VAL A 160 15.07 12.69 7.94
CA VAL A 160 14.48 13.14 6.67
C VAL A 160 13.48 12.11 6.15
N VAL A 161 12.31 12.58 5.73
CA VAL A 161 11.24 11.76 5.16
C VAL A 161 10.99 12.21 3.72
N ILE A 162 11.16 11.30 2.77
CA ILE A 162 11.07 11.56 1.33
C ILE A 162 9.86 10.82 0.77
N ALA A 163 9.04 11.47 -0.05
CA ALA A 163 7.94 10.79 -0.75
C ALA A 163 8.44 9.97 -1.95
N HIS A 164 7.83 8.81 -2.19
CA HIS A 164 8.19 7.95 -3.33
C HIS A 164 7.59 8.37 -4.69
N ASP A 165 6.51 9.14 -4.68
CA ASP A 165 5.63 9.43 -5.83
C ASP A 165 5.75 10.89 -6.27
N VAL A 166 6.95 11.46 -6.15
CA VAL A 166 7.27 12.80 -6.61
C VAL A 166 7.40 12.80 -8.13
N ASP A 167 6.80 13.81 -8.75
CA ASP A 167 6.83 14.06 -10.19
C ASP A 167 6.96 15.58 -10.31
N PRO A 168 8.09 16.14 -10.80
CA PRO A 168 9.27 15.48 -11.39
C PRO A 168 10.24 14.82 -10.38
N LEU A 169 10.86 13.69 -10.73
CA LEU A 169 11.68 12.85 -9.83
C LEU A 169 13.01 13.51 -9.44
N GLU A 170 13.55 14.35 -10.33
CA GLU A 170 14.81 15.06 -10.21
C GLU A 170 14.89 15.87 -8.91
N LEU A 171 13.74 16.36 -8.42
CA LEU A 171 13.63 17.11 -7.16
C LEU A 171 14.06 16.32 -5.92
N VAL A 172 13.97 14.99 -5.95
CA VAL A 172 14.30 14.13 -4.80
C VAL A 172 15.42 13.14 -5.07
N LEU A 173 15.83 12.98 -6.33
CA LEU A 173 16.80 11.97 -6.76
C LEU A 173 18.14 12.05 -6.00
N PHE A 174 18.62 13.28 -5.73
CA PHE A 174 19.89 13.52 -5.04
C PHE A 174 19.80 13.41 -3.51
N LEU A 175 18.59 13.44 -2.94
CA LEU A 175 18.42 13.55 -1.48
C LEU A 175 18.92 12.34 -0.70
N PRO A 176 18.69 11.08 -1.10
CA PRO A 176 19.26 9.92 -0.39
C PRO A 176 20.78 9.96 -0.33
N ALA A 177 21.43 10.35 -1.44
CA ALA A 177 22.88 10.47 -1.50
C ALA A 177 23.40 11.60 -0.60
N LEU A 178 22.70 12.73 -0.57
CA LEU A 178 23.02 13.88 0.27
C LEU A 178 22.84 13.54 1.76
N CYS A 179 21.73 12.91 2.15
CA CYS A 179 21.48 12.45 3.53
C CYS A 179 22.58 11.51 4.01
N ARG A 180 22.97 10.53 3.17
CA ARG A 180 24.07 9.61 3.49
C ARG A 180 25.39 10.34 3.67
N LYS A 181 25.77 11.22 2.73
CA LYS A 181 27.05 11.97 2.81
C LYS A 181 27.14 12.82 4.08
N MET A 182 26.01 13.40 4.51
CA MET A 182 25.95 14.23 5.71
C MET A 182 25.73 13.44 7.01
N GLY A 183 25.54 12.10 6.93
CA GLY A 183 25.30 11.25 8.09
C GLY A 183 23.90 11.35 8.68
N VAL A 184 22.93 11.87 7.92
CA VAL A 184 21.54 12.06 8.38
C VAL A 184 20.68 10.84 8.02
N PRO A 185 19.97 10.23 8.98
CA PRO A 185 19.00 9.17 8.70
C PRO A 185 17.88 9.63 7.77
N TYR A 186 17.55 8.83 6.75
CA TYR A 186 16.47 9.14 5.82
C TYR A 186 15.56 7.92 5.61
N CYS A 187 14.30 8.17 5.30
CA CYS A 187 13.37 7.13 4.87
C CYS A 187 12.56 7.57 3.66
N ILE A 188 12.19 6.60 2.82
CA ILE A 188 11.28 6.80 1.70
C ILE A 188 9.90 6.27 2.09
N VAL A 189 8.87 7.09 1.96
CA VAL A 189 7.51 6.80 2.42
C VAL A 189 6.50 6.89 1.27
N LYS A 190 5.47 6.04 1.34
CA LYS A 190 4.38 6.05 0.36
C LYS A 190 3.45 7.25 0.53
N GLY A 191 3.36 8.08 -0.51
CA GLY A 191 2.33 9.10 -0.71
C GLY A 191 2.75 10.52 -0.33
N LYS A 192 3.08 11.36 -1.32
CA LYS A 192 3.33 12.80 -1.13
C LYS A 192 2.10 13.56 -0.60
N ALA A 193 0.90 13.05 -0.88
CA ALA A 193 -0.34 13.59 -0.33
C ALA A 193 -0.44 13.38 1.19
N ARG A 194 0.06 12.25 1.70
CA ARG A 194 0.08 11.96 3.15
C ARG A 194 1.04 12.89 3.88
N LEU A 195 2.21 13.15 3.33
CA LEU A 195 3.13 14.18 3.86
C LEU A 195 2.49 15.58 3.78
N GLY A 196 1.81 15.89 2.69
CA GLY A 196 1.08 17.15 2.51
C GLY A 196 0.07 17.42 3.63
N ARG A 197 -0.72 16.41 4.02
CA ARG A 197 -1.71 16.53 5.10
C ARG A 197 -1.11 16.95 6.44
N LEU A 198 0.09 16.47 6.77
CA LEU A 198 0.79 16.86 8.00
C LEU A 198 1.07 18.38 8.01
N VAL A 199 1.55 18.91 6.89
CA VAL A 199 1.92 20.33 6.71
C VAL A 199 0.72 21.20 6.31
N ARG A 200 -0.51 20.64 6.27
CA ARG A 200 -1.73 21.34 5.83
C ARG A 200 -1.62 21.86 4.38
N ARG A 201 -0.96 21.10 3.50
CA ARG A 201 -0.85 21.37 2.05
C ARG A 201 -1.41 20.18 1.26
N LYS A 202 -1.72 20.38 -0.02
CA LYS A 202 -2.20 19.28 -0.91
C LYS A 202 -1.15 18.16 -1.03
N THR A 203 0.11 18.55 -1.18
CA THR A 203 1.25 17.65 -1.34
C THR A 203 2.48 18.20 -0.64
N CYS A 204 3.37 17.30 -0.22
CA CYS A 204 4.70 17.66 0.26
C CYS A 204 5.69 16.59 -0.24
N THR A 205 6.81 17.04 -0.82
CA THR A 205 7.85 16.17 -1.37
C THR A 205 8.75 15.60 -0.28
N THR A 206 9.17 16.47 0.65
CA THR A 206 10.14 16.15 1.69
C THR A 206 9.78 16.84 3.01
N LEU A 207 10.03 16.12 4.10
CA LEU A 207 9.92 16.61 5.46
C LEU A 207 11.22 16.35 6.21
N ALA A 208 11.54 17.21 7.18
CA ALA A 208 12.60 16.99 8.14
C ALA A 208 12.14 17.33 9.56
N LEU A 209 12.58 16.51 10.53
CA LEU A 209 12.61 16.91 11.93
C LEU A 209 13.99 17.45 12.28
N THR A 210 14.02 18.64 12.88
CA THR A 210 15.26 19.23 13.41
C THR A 210 15.42 19.00 14.90
N SER A 211 14.31 18.93 15.61
CA SER A 211 14.25 18.76 17.06
C SER A 211 13.02 17.95 17.44
N VAL A 212 13.14 17.20 18.54
CA VAL A 212 12.04 16.43 19.15
C VAL A 212 12.02 16.79 20.63
N ASP A 213 10.83 16.92 21.20
CA ASP A 213 10.67 17.16 22.62
C ASP A 213 11.08 15.93 23.43
N ASN A 214 11.52 16.13 24.67
CA ASN A 214 12.02 15.04 25.51
C ASN A 214 11.02 13.89 25.68
N ASN A 215 9.72 14.20 25.73
CA ASN A 215 8.64 13.21 25.88
C ASN A 215 8.57 12.22 24.72
N ASP A 216 8.94 12.64 23.51
CA ASP A 216 8.86 11.82 22.30
C ASP A 216 10.22 11.25 21.87
N LYS A 217 11.31 11.61 22.57
CA LYS A 217 12.69 11.22 22.23
C LYS A 217 12.88 9.71 22.20
N ALA A 218 12.33 8.97 23.17
CA ALA A 218 12.43 7.50 23.20
C ALA A 218 11.70 6.83 22.03
N ASN A 219 10.50 7.32 21.68
CA ASN A 219 9.75 6.82 20.53
C ASN A 219 10.43 7.18 19.21
N PHE A 220 11.00 8.37 19.12
CA PHE A 220 11.77 8.83 17.98
C PHE A 220 13.01 7.97 17.72
N SER A 221 13.81 7.68 18.77
CA SER A 221 14.99 6.83 18.65
C SER A 221 14.67 5.45 18.09
N LYS A 222 13.58 4.81 18.54
CA LYS A 222 13.14 3.51 18.02
C LYS A 222 12.78 3.55 16.53
N VAL A 223 12.12 4.62 16.08
CA VAL A 223 11.80 4.80 14.66
C VAL A 223 13.06 5.10 13.86
N LEU A 224 13.96 5.91 14.40
CA LEU A 224 15.21 6.31 13.75
C LEU A 224 16.16 5.12 13.53
N GLU A 225 16.29 4.23 14.52
CA GLU A 225 17.05 2.99 14.41
C GLU A 225 16.50 2.09 13.29
N ALA A 226 15.19 1.81 13.31
CA ALA A 226 14.54 1.02 12.27
C ALA A 226 14.69 1.64 10.86
N VAL A 227 14.68 2.98 10.76
CA VAL A 227 14.91 3.68 9.50
C VAL A 227 16.37 3.54 9.05
N LYS A 228 17.32 3.74 9.96
CA LYS A 228 18.75 3.72 9.65
C LYS A 228 19.19 2.35 9.11
N THR A 229 18.75 1.26 9.74
CA THR A 229 19.03 -0.10 9.28
C THR A 229 18.43 -0.40 7.91
N ASN A 230 17.21 0.07 7.65
CA ASN A 230 16.53 -0.20 6.37
C ASN A 230 17.09 0.60 5.18
N PHE A 231 17.65 1.80 5.40
CA PHE A 231 18.01 2.72 4.32
C PHE A 231 19.48 3.15 4.32
N ASN A 232 19.98 3.71 5.44
CA ASN A 232 21.33 4.27 5.50
C ASN A 232 22.40 3.17 5.50
N GLU A 233 22.21 2.12 6.31
CA GLU A 233 23.15 1.00 6.42
C GLU A 233 23.08 0.10 5.18
N ARG A 234 21.88 -0.09 4.63
CA ARG A 234 21.63 -0.88 3.42
C ARG A 234 22.00 -0.19 2.10
N HIS A 235 22.66 0.96 2.13
CA HIS A 235 22.83 1.78 0.93
C HIS A 235 23.68 1.12 -0.16
N GLU A 236 24.68 0.30 0.19
CA GLU A 236 25.54 -0.38 -0.79
C GLU A 236 24.74 -1.38 -1.62
N GLU A 237 23.83 -2.12 -0.99
CA GLU A 237 22.90 -3.01 -1.68
C GLU A 237 21.95 -2.22 -2.58
N ILE A 238 21.35 -1.15 -2.05
CA ILE A 238 20.41 -0.29 -2.79
C ILE A 238 21.09 0.32 -4.02
N ARG A 239 22.37 0.70 -3.93
CA ARG A 239 23.14 1.28 -5.02
C ARG A 239 23.44 0.28 -6.14
N ARG A 240 23.58 -1.00 -5.82
CA ARG A 240 23.89 -2.07 -6.79
C ARG A 240 22.64 -2.72 -7.36
N HIS A 241 21.51 -2.65 -6.65
CA HIS A 241 20.29 -3.34 -7.03
C HIS A 241 19.53 -2.60 -8.15
N TRP A 242 19.59 -3.14 -9.35
CA TRP A 242 18.81 -2.68 -10.49
C TRP A 242 17.35 -3.13 -10.35
N GLY A 243 16.43 -2.23 -10.70
CA GLY A 243 15.00 -2.53 -10.73
C GLY A 243 14.48 -2.92 -12.10
N GLY A 244 13.21 -3.31 -12.15
CA GLY A 244 12.50 -3.55 -13.41
C GLY A 244 12.90 -4.87 -14.07
N GLY A 245 12.82 -4.94 -15.40
CA GLY A 245 13.05 -6.19 -16.15
C GLY A 245 12.00 -7.29 -15.92
N ILE A 246 10.85 -6.95 -15.32
CA ILE A 246 9.82 -7.93 -14.98
C ILE A 246 9.01 -8.24 -16.24
N LEU A 247 8.87 -9.51 -16.60
CA LEU A 247 8.06 -9.93 -17.76
C LEU A 247 6.55 -9.83 -17.50
N GLY A 248 5.75 -9.91 -18.57
CA GLY A 248 4.29 -9.97 -18.48
C GLY A 248 3.79 -11.34 -18.04
N SER A 249 2.60 -11.39 -17.43
CA SER A 249 2.00 -12.64 -16.94
C SER A 249 1.85 -13.71 -18.03
N LYS A 250 1.43 -13.33 -19.24
CA LYS A 250 1.34 -14.25 -20.38
C LYS A 250 2.71 -14.79 -20.79
N SER A 251 3.73 -13.93 -20.84
CA SER A 251 5.09 -14.33 -21.19
C SER A 251 5.69 -15.26 -20.14
N LEU A 252 5.52 -14.95 -18.85
CA LEU A 252 5.94 -15.81 -17.74
C LEU A 252 5.23 -17.17 -17.77
N ALA A 253 3.92 -17.19 -18.01
CA ALA A 253 3.16 -18.43 -18.11
C ALA A 253 3.63 -19.32 -19.28
N ARG A 254 4.00 -18.71 -20.41
CA ARG A 254 4.57 -19.44 -21.56
C ARG A 254 5.92 -20.07 -21.20
N ILE A 255 6.82 -19.31 -20.58
CA ILE A 255 8.14 -19.80 -20.14
C ILE A 255 7.96 -20.93 -19.12
N ALA A 256 7.12 -20.73 -18.10
CA ALA A 256 6.86 -21.74 -17.08
C ALA A 256 6.24 -23.03 -17.67
N LYS A 257 5.39 -22.92 -18.70
CA LYS A 257 4.85 -24.10 -19.41
C LYS A 257 5.97 -24.88 -20.11
N LEU A 258 6.90 -24.18 -20.76
CA LEU A 258 8.05 -24.80 -21.43
C LEU A 258 9.01 -25.45 -20.42
N GLU A 259 9.34 -24.75 -19.32
CA GLU A 259 10.20 -25.26 -18.26
C GLU A 259 9.62 -26.53 -17.62
N ARG A 260 8.30 -26.56 -17.36
CA ARG A 260 7.64 -27.76 -16.85
C ARG A 260 7.69 -28.93 -17.83
N ALA A 261 7.58 -28.69 -19.13
CA ALA A 261 7.70 -29.74 -20.14
C ALA A 261 9.13 -30.31 -20.17
N LYS A 262 10.14 -29.43 -20.21
CA LYS A 262 11.56 -29.81 -20.17
C LYS A 262 11.91 -30.58 -18.89
N ALA A 263 11.40 -30.16 -17.74
CA ALA A 263 11.62 -30.86 -16.48
C ALA A 263 11.01 -32.26 -16.46
N ARG A 264 9.83 -32.45 -17.07
CA ARG A 264 9.21 -33.77 -17.22
C ARG A 264 10.02 -34.68 -18.12
N GLU A 265 10.47 -34.16 -19.27
CA GLU A 265 11.32 -34.90 -20.21
C GLU A 265 12.65 -35.33 -19.56
N LEU A 266 13.31 -34.43 -18.82
CA LEU A 266 14.54 -34.76 -18.12
C LEU A 266 14.34 -35.81 -17.02
N ALA A 267 13.24 -35.71 -16.26
CA ALA A 267 12.92 -36.70 -15.23
C ALA A 267 12.64 -38.09 -15.83
N GLN A 268 11.96 -38.15 -16.99
CA GLN A 268 11.73 -39.39 -17.73
C GLN A 268 13.01 -39.95 -18.37
N LYS A 269 14.02 -39.12 -18.64
CA LYS A 269 15.30 -39.54 -19.20
C LYS A 269 16.27 -40.11 -18.15
N GLN A 270 16.11 -39.72 -16.89
CA GLN A 270 16.97 -40.14 -15.78
C GLN A 270 16.47 -41.39 -15.03
N GLY A 271 15.19 -41.71 -15.15
CA GLY A 271 14.60 -42.94 -14.62
C GLY A 271 14.46 -44.01 -15.69
#